data_AF-L2GX28-F1
#
_entry.id   AF-L2GX28-F1
#
_cell.length_a   1.000
_cell.length_b   1.000
_cell.length_c   1.000
_cell.angle_alpha   90.00
_cell.angle_beta   90.00
_cell.angle_gamma   90.00
#
_symmetry.space_group_name_H-M   'P 1'
#
loop_
_entity.id
_entity.type
_entity.pdbx_description
1 polymer ?
#
loop_
_entity_poly.entity_id
_entity_poly.type
_entity_poly.pdbx_seq_one_letter_code
_entity_poly.pdbx_strand_id
1 'polypeptide(L)'
;MAHDPVTKRIAVLSKGNIKNVKLDGVESLISQNIPENKLTSISFRKKKKLALVIELSDVNSAKIVYDILDGQEIENILLECYFMDEKAELGEEIFTEKIEEVRKTNTKKSERKKQRKEKMKREIEERLNRKNADGFIFDPSDARFGKVYTDPNFFIDASHPLYRNNSGAEMMVEEMKRRNME
;
A
#
# COMPACT_ATOMS: atom_id res chain seq x y z
N MET A 1 -14.17 25.67 5.01
CA MET A 1 -13.85 24.29 4.56
C MET A 1 -13.60 23.47 5.82
N ALA A 2 -14.53 22.60 6.21
CA ALA A 2 -14.33 21.76 7.40
C ALA A 2 -13.32 20.65 7.06
N HIS A 3 -12.13 20.72 7.63
CA HIS A 3 -11.22 19.59 7.66
C HIS A 3 -11.80 18.58 8.64
N ASP A 4 -12.32 17.45 8.15
CA ASP A 4 -12.66 16.34 9.05
C ASP A 4 -11.45 16.02 9.94
N PRO A 5 -11.63 15.96 11.27
CA PRO A 5 -10.52 15.82 12.18
C PRO A 5 -9.89 14.43 12.00
N VAL A 6 -8.58 14.41 11.80
CA VAL A 6 -7.80 13.17 11.89
C VAL A 6 -7.65 12.87 13.38
N THR A 7 -8.20 11.74 13.82
CA THR A 7 -8.27 11.36 15.22
C THR A 7 -7.56 10.04 15.47
N LYS A 8 -7.51 9.63 16.73
CA LYS A 8 -6.97 8.33 17.15
C LYS A 8 -7.93 7.15 16.94
N ARG A 9 -9.16 7.43 16.52
CA ARG A 9 -10.23 6.43 16.33
C ARG A 9 -10.57 6.25 14.86
N ILE A 10 -10.64 4.99 14.44
CA ILE A 10 -10.97 4.59 13.08
C ILE A 10 -12.19 3.67 13.13
N ALA A 11 -13.23 4.02 12.38
CA ALA A 11 -14.28 3.08 12.01
C ALA A 11 -13.89 2.37 10.71
N VAL A 12 -14.00 1.05 10.71
CA VAL A 12 -13.81 0.19 9.55
C VAL A 12 -15.14 -0.47 9.21
N LEU A 13 -15.62 -0.30 7.99
CA LEU A 13 -16.86 -0.88 7.50
C LEU A 13 -16.58 -1.91 6.42
N SER A 14 -17.26 -3.05 6.48
CA SER A 14 -17.33 -3.96 5.34
C SER A 14 -18.33 -3.50 4.30
N LYS A 15 -17.99 -3.69 3.03
CA LYS A 15 -18.93 -3.76 1.92
C LYS A 15 -18.92 -5.18 1.36
N GLY A 16 -19.99 -5.94 1.61
CA GLY A 16 -20.10 -7.33 1.16
C GLY A 16 -20.96 -8.20 2.08
N ASN A 17 -21.06 -9.50 1.76
CA ASN A 17 -21.78 -10.47 2.58
C ASN A 17 -20.90 -10.93 3.75
N ILE A 18 -21.27 -10.50 4.95
CA ILE A 18 -20.49 -10.72 6.17
C ILE A 18 -20.80 -12.03 6.92
N LYS A 19 -21.59 -12.94 6.34
CA LYS A 19 -22.04 -14.14 7.08
C LYS A 19 -20.86 -14.96 7.63
N ASN A 20 -19.73 -15.03 6.94
CA ASN A 20 -18.61 -15.92 7.28
C ASN A 20 -17.24 -15.24 7.46
N VAL A 21 -17.18 -13.92 7.65
CA VAL A 21 -15.89 -13.22 7.83
C VAL A 21 -15.25 -13.62 9.14
N LYS A 22 -14.00 -14.03 9.08
CA LYS A 22 -13.14 -14.14 10.25
C LYS A 22 -12.37 -12.82 10.41
N LEU A 23 -12.43 -12.25 11.61
CA LEU A 23 -11.70 -11.02 11.91
C LEU A 23 -10.20 -11.21 11.96
N ASP A 24 -9.76 -12.46 12.04
CA ASP A 24 -8.36 -12.87 12.12
C ASP A 24 -7.49 -12.20 11.05
N GLY A 25 -8.03 -11.99 9.84
CA GLY A 25 -7.33 -11.28 8.77
C GLY A 25 -7.13 -9.78 9.06
N VAL A 26 -8.12 -9.11 9.65
CA VAL A 26 -8.04 -7.68 10.03
C VAL A 26 -7.07 -7.51 11.21
N GLU A 27 -7.19 -8.36 12.22
CA GLU A 27 -6.31 -8.33 13.40
C GLU A 27 -4.86 -8.63 12.99
N SER A 28 -4.63 -9.64 12.14
CA SER A 28 -3.30 -9.95 11.61
C SER A 28 -2.69 -8.78 10.86
N LEU A 29 -3.46 -8.06 10.03
CA LEU A 29 -2.98 -6.88 9.29
C LEU A 29 -2.59 -5.73 10.23
N ILE A 30 -3.36 -5.52 11.30
CA ILE A 30 -3.04 -4.50 12.30
C ILE A 30 -1.77 -4.90 13.05
N SER A 31 -1.69 -6.12 13.59
CA SER A 31 -0.56 -6.57 14.41
C SER A 31 0.76 -6.65 13.64
N GLN A 32 0.74 -6.89 12.33
CA GLN A 32 1.94 -6.88 11.49
C GLN A 32 2.55 -5.48 11.32
N ASN A 33 1.74 -4.43 11.44
CA ASN A 33 2.15 -3.07 11.09
C ASN A 33 2.11 -2.10 12.27
N ILE A 34 1.45 -2.46 13.35
CA ILE A 34 1.30 -1.66 14.56
C ILE A 34 1.73 -2.52 15.75
N PRO A 35 2.72 -2.09 16.54
CA PRO A 35 3.08 -2.81 17.76
C PRO A 35 1.92 -2.78 18.76
N GLU A 36 1.70 -3.87 19.48
CA GLU A 36 0.52 -4.08 20.35
C GLU A 36 0.33 -2.95 21.39
N ASN A 37 1.41 -2.34 21.85
CA ASN A 37 1.38 -1.22 22.80
C ASN A 37 0.73 0.07 22.26
N LYS A 38 0.50 0.16 20.95
CA LYS A 38 -0.16 1.28 20.27
C LYS A 38 -1.66 1.07 20.09
N LEU A 39 -2.13 -0.17 20.26
CA LEU A 39 -3.54 -0.52 20.14
C LEU A 39 -4.23 -0.37 21.49
N THR A 40 -5.14 0.60 21.60
CA THR A 40 -5.87 0.87 22.85
C THR A 40 -7.07 -0.06 22.97
N SER A 41 -7.87 -0.15 21.91
CA SER A 41 -9.04 -1.03 21.89
C SER A 41 -9.45 -1.38 20.46
N ILE A 42 -9.99 -2.59 20.28
CA ILE A 42 -10.73 -2.98 19.09
C ILE A 42 -12.11 -3.41 19.58
N SER A 43 -13.16 -2.78 19.04
CA SER A 43 -14.54 -3.20 19.28
C SER A 43 -15.18 -3.66 17.98
N PHE A 44 -15.94 -4.75 18.09
CA PHE A 44 -16.51 -5.45 16.95
C PHE A 44 -18.03 -5.53 17.08
N ARG A 45 -18.73 -5.24 15.98
CA ARG A 45 -20.19 -5.38 15.88
C ARG A 45 -20.56 -6.08 14.57
N LYS A 46 -21.12 -7.29 14.68
CA LYS A 46 -21.70 -8.05 13.56
C LYS A 46 -23.21 -7.91 13.58
N LYS A 47 -23.77 -7.03 12.74
CA LYS A 47 -25.23 -7.02 12.42
C LYS A 47 -25.41 -7.28 10.92
N LYS A 48 -25.88 -6.29 10.15
CA LYS A 48 -26.06 -6.37 8.67
C LYS A 48 -24.79 -5.97 7.89
N LYS A 49 -23.89 -5.23 8.54
CA LYS A 49 -22.56 -4.86 8.06
C LYS A 49 -21.58 -5.15 9.21
N LEU A 50 -20.33 -5.42 8.85
CA LEU A 50 -19.23 -5.47 9.78
C LEU A 50 -18.82 -4.04 10.08
N ALA A 51 -18.80 -3.69 11.36
CA ALA A 51 -18.18 -2.46 11.83
C ALA A 51 -17.14 -2.82 12.89
N LEU A 52 -15.88 -2.47 12.63
CA LEU A 52 -14.85 -2.42 13.65
C LEU A 52 -14.60 -0.97 14.03
N VAL A 53 -14.33 -0.74 15.32
CA VAL A 53 -13.74 0.50 15.78
C VAL A 53 -12.40 0.18 16.38
N ILE A 54 -11.38 0.85 15.85
CA ILE A 54 -10.00 0.72 16.27
C ILE A 54 -9.62 2.04 16.94
N GLU A 55 -9.26 1.96 18.21
CA GLU A 55 -8.72 3.09 18.98
C GLU A 55 -7.24 2.87 19.20
N LEU A 56 -6.44 3.86 18.87
CA LEU A 56 -4.98 3.81 18.95
C LEU A 56 -4.46 4.85 19.94
N SER A 57 -3.22 4.69 20.40
CA SER A 57 -2.63 5.62 21.37
C SER A 57 -2.40 7.03 20.80
N ASP A 58 -2.18 7.12 19.49
CA ASP A 58 -1.82 8.36 18.80
C ASP A 58 -2.34 8.42 17.36
N VAL A 59 -2.40 9.66 16.84
CA VAL A 59 -2.98 9.97 15.52
C VAL A 59 -2.11 9.45 14.38
N ASN A 60 -0.79 9.30 14.57
CA ASN A 60 0.09 8.80 13.52
C ASN A 60 -0.12 7.31 13.31
N SER A 61 -0.23 6.55 14.40
CA SER A 61 -0.64 5.14 14.36
C SER A 61 -2.00 4.98 13.67
N ALA A 62 -2.95 5.88 13.94
CA ALA A 62 -4.24 5.88 13.25
C ALA A 62 -4.14 6.15 11.75
N LYS A 63 -3.27 7.05 11.31
CA LYS A 63 -3.02 7.26 9.87
C LYS A 63 -2.44 6.02 9.21
N ILE A 64 -1.51 5.34 9.88
CA ILE A 64 -0.89 4.10 9.37
C ILE A 64 -1.95 3.01 9.21
N VAL A 65 -2.75 2.75 10.24
CA VAL A 65 -3.86 1.77 10.17
C VAL A 65 -4.84 2.13 9.07
N TYR A 66 -5.22 3.42 8.96
CA TYR A 66 -6.09 3.89 7.90
C TYR A 66 -5.50 3.59 6.52
N ASP A 67 -4.22 3.89 6.29
CA ASP A 67 -3.56 3.69 5.01
C ASP A 67 -3.42 2.21 4.64
N ILE A 68 -3.31 1.34 5.64
CA ILE A 68 -3.22 -0.11 5.47
C ILE A 68 -4.57 -0.70 5.14
N LEU A 69 -5.60 -0.40 5.94
CA LEU A 69 -6.90 -1.07 5.87
C LEU A 69 -7.84 -0.47 4.82
N ASP A 70 -7.76 0.84 4.55
CA ASP A 70 -8.71 1.49 3.64
C ASP A 70 -8.55 0.97 2.20
N GLY A 71 -9.63 0.38 1.68
CA GLY A 71 -9.68 -0.20 0.35
C GLY A 71 -9.05 -1.59 0.23
N GLN A 72 -8.65 -2.23 1.33
CA GLN A 72 -8.23 -3.63 1.29
C GLN A 72 -9.41 -4.57 1.09
N GLU A 73 -9.14 -5.67 0.41
CA GLU A 73 -10.07 -6.77 0.28
C GLU A 73 -9.60 -7.94 1.14
N ILE A 74 -10.38 -8.30 2.15
CA ILE A 74 -10.11 -9.42 3.05
C ILE A 74 -11.29 -10.38 2.92
N GLU A 75 -11.04 -11.64 2.54
CA GLU A 75 -12.08 -12.67 2.45
C GLU A 75 -13.31 -12.25 1.60
N ASN A 76 -13.07 -11.62 0.44
CA ASN A 76 -14.09 -11.06 -0.47
C ASN A 76 -14.89 -9.89 0.13
N ILE A 77 -14.30 -9.17 1.07
CA ILE A 77 -14.90 -7.99 1.69
C ILE A 77 -13.99 -6.81 1.52
N LEU A 78 -14.53 -5.78 0.87
CA LEU A 78 -13.88 -4.49 0.77
C LEU A 78 -14.07 -3.73 2.08
N LEU A 79 -12.97 -3.28 2.66
CA LEU A 79 -12.94 -2.43 3.84
C LEU A 79 -12.98 -0.95 3.45
N GLU A 80 -13.89 -0.19 4.05
CA GLU A 80 -13.97 1.27 3.96
C GLU A 80 -13.66 1.86 5.34
N CYS A 81 -12.60 2.67 5.46
CA CYS A 81 -12.17 3.24 6.74
C CYS A 81 -12.53 4.72 6.88
N TYR A 82 -12.75 5.15 8.11
CA TYR A 82 -13.15 6.52 8.45
C TYR A 82 -12.57 6.96 9.79
N PHE A 83 -12.10 8.20 9.89
CA PHE A 83 -11.75 8.80 11.18
C PHE A 83 -13.01 9.20 11.95
N MET A 84 -13.04 8.93 13.26
CA MET A 84 -14.16 9.25 14.14
C MET A 84 -13.77 10.21 15.26
N ASP A 85 -14.66 11.11 15.63
CA ASP A 85 -14.45 11.98 16.80
C ASP A 85 -14.25 11.15 18.08
N GLU A 86 -13.27 11.54 18.90
CA GLU A 86 -12.98 10.94 20.20
C GLU A 86 -14.15 11.11 21.18
N LYS A 87 -14.94 12.17 21.01
CA LYS A 87 -16.12 12.46 21.84
C LYS A 87 -17.38 11.71 21.40
N ALA A 88 -17.34 10.96 20.29
CA ALA A 88 -18.50 10.21 19.86
C ALA A 88 -18.75 9.03 20.81
N GLU A 89 -19.86 9.10 21.57
CA GLU A 89 -20.33 7.97 22.37
C GLU A 89 -20.73 6.79 21.48
N LEU A 90 -20.23 5.60 21.82
CA LEU A 90 -20.48 4.33 21.12
C LEU A 90 -21.82 3.68 21.56
N GLY A 91 -22.92 4.43 21.48
CA GLY A 91 -24.28 3.88 21.63
C GLY A 91 -24.74 3.13 20.36
N GLU A 92 -25.57 2.07 20.49
CA GLU A 92 -25.95 1.19 19.37
C GLU A 92 -26.61 1.90 18.17
N GLU A 93 -27.49 2.88 18.42
CA GLU A 93 -28.25 3.58 17.38
C GLU A 93 -27.46 4.77 16.81
N ILE A 94 -26.83 5.54 17.70
CA ILE A 94 -26.01 6.71 17.35
C ILE A 94 -24.82 6.32 16.46
N PHE A 95 -24.28 5.11 16.64
CA PHE A 95 -23.14 4.61 15.89
C PHE A 95 -23.45 4.41 14.40
N THR A 96 -24.64 3.89 14.07
CA THR A 96 -25.00 3.63 12.68
C THR A 96 -25.25 4.95 11.93
N GLU A 97 -25.93 5.90 12.58
CA GLU A 97 -26.20 7.23 12.02
C GLU A 97 -24.92 8.04 11.83
N LYS A 98 -24.06 8.13 12.85
CA LYS A 98 -22.78 8.85 12.74
C LYS A 98 -21.86 8.24 11.70
N ILE A 99 -21.83 6.91 11.56
CA ILE A 99 -21.03 6.27 10.50
C ILE A 99 -21.61 6.56 9.12
N GLU A 100 -22.93 6.53 8.93
CA GLU A 100 -23.52 6.89 7.65
C GLU A 100 -23.28 8.36 7.31
N GLU A 101 -23.27 9.24 8.30
CA GLU A 101 -22.94 10.66 8.14
C GLU A 101 -21.47 10.85 7.77
N VAL A 102 -20.55 10.22 8.49
CA VAL A 102 -19.11 10.21 8.21
C VAL A 102 -18.81 9.58 6.83
N ARG A 103 -19.58 8.59 6.41
CA ARG A 103 -19.47 7.98 5.08
C ARG A 103 -19.86 8.95 3.97
N LYS A 104 -20.94 9.72 4.16
CA LYS A 104 -21.38 10.76 3.20
C LYS A 104 -20.36 11.89 3.07
N THR A 105 -19.66 12.26 4.13
CA THR A 105 -18.64 13.32 4.09
C THR A 105 -17.31 12.84 3.50
N ASN A 106 -16.85 11.64 3.86
CA ASN A 106 -15.53 11.12 3.46
C ASN A 106 -15.48 10.42 2.10
N THR A 107 -16.60 9.94 1.53
CA THR A 107 -16.63 9.32 0.18
C THR A 107 -16.00 10.24 -0.88
N LYS A 108 -16.21 11.56 -0.80
CA LYS A 108 -15.60 12.54 -1.69
C LYS A 108 -14.07 12.66 -1.56
N LYS A 109 -13.50 12.30 -0.40
CA LYS A 109 -12.04 12.33 -0.14
C LYS A 109 -11.35 11.02 -0.56
N SER A 110 -11.96 9.88 -0.28
CA SER A 110 -11.40 8.57 -0.65
C SER A 110 -11.29 8.41 -2.18
N GLU A 111 -12.33 8.81 -2.92
CA GLU A 111 -12.30 8.82 -4.40
C GLU A 111 -11.14 9.68 -4.95
N ARG A 112 -10.90 10.86 -4.35
CA ARG A 112 -9.78 11.74 -4.75
C ARG A 112 -8.41 11.11 -4.48
N LYS A 113 -8.26 10.35 -3.38
CA LYS A 113 -7.00 9.67 -3.05
C LYS A 113 -6.75 8.47 -3.98
N LYS A 114 -7.80 7.70 -4.30
CA LYS A 114 -7.74 6.62 -5.29
C LYS A 114 -7.36 7.16 -6.68
N GLN A 115 -7.99 8.24 -7.12
CA GLN A 115 -7.65 8.91 -8.38
C GLN A 115 -6.20 9.42 -8.41
N ARG A 116 -5.67 9.94 -7.29
CA ARG A 116 -4.25 10.33 -7.19
C ARG A 116 -3.30 9.15 -7.31
N LYS A 117 -3.59 8.03 -6.64
CA LYS A 117 -2.78 6.79 -6.75
C LYS A 117 -2.81 6.22 -8.17
N GLU A 118 -3.98 6.18 -8.81
CA GLU A 118 -4.11 5.74 -10.21
C GLU A 118 -3.38 6.67 -11.17
N LYS A 119 -3.46 8.00 -10.98
CA LYS A 119 -2.73 8.97 -11.79
C LYS A 119 -1.21 8.78 -11.66
N MET A 120 -0.71 8.59 -10.43
CA MET A 120 0.70 8.35 -10.18
C MET A 120 1.18 7.04 -10.83
N LYS A 121 0.37 5.98 -10.76
CA LYS A 121 0.67 4.70 -11.42
C LYS A 121 0.75 4.87 -12.95
N ARG A 122 -0.20 5.59 -13.55
CA ARG A 122 -0.18 5.91 -14.99
C ARG A 122 1.03 6.76 -15.39
N GLU A 123 1.44 7.74 -14.58
CA GLU A 123 2.64 8.55 -14.86
C GLU A 123 3.93 7.72 -14.81
N ILE A 124 4.03 6.75 -13.88
CA ILE A 124 5.16 5.82 -13.80
C ILE A 124 5.18 4.91 -15.04
N GLU A 125 4.03 4.37 -15.40
CA GLU A 125 3.86 3.48 -16.56
C GLU A 125 4.16 4.21 -17.88
N GLU A 126 3.70 5.46 -18.03
CA GLU A 126 4.09 6.33 -19.14
C GLU A 126 5.60 6.61 -19.18
N ARG A 127 6.24 6.86 -18.04
CA ARG A 127 7.70 7.06 -17.99
C ARG A 127 8.47 5.82 -18.41
N LEU A 128 8.02 4.63 -18.01
CA LEU A 128 8.59 3.35 -18.46
C LEU A 128 8.37 3.15 -19.97
N ASN A 129 7.17 3.42 -20.48
CA ASN A 129 6.90 3.32 -21.90
C ASN A 129 7.70 4.33 -22.74
N ARG A 130 7.91 5.56 -22.25
CA ARG A 130 8.77 6.55 -22.91
C ARG A 130 10.24 6.14 -22.92
N LYS A 131 10.75 5.52 -21.85
CA LYS A 131 12.13 5.00 -21.83
C LYS A 131 12.36 3.88 -22.86
N ASN A 132 11.31 3.15 -23.23
CA ASN A 132 11.37 2.11 -24.26
C ASN A 132 11.05 2.64 -25.69
N ALA A 133 10.74 3.93 -25.84
CA ALA A 133 10.30 4.51 -27.11
C ALA A 133 11.45 4.86 -28.08
N ASP A 134 12.69 4.92 -27.60
CA ASP A 134 13.87 5.25 -28.42
C ASP A 134 14.38 4.06 -29.27
N GLY A 135 13.70 2.90 -29.23
CA GLY A 135 14.09 1.71 -30.00
C GLY A 135 15.44 1.10 -29.61
N PHE A 136 16.05 1.57 -28.53
CA PHE A 136 17.29 1.02 -28.00
C PHE A 136 17.00 -0.29 -27.26
N ILE A 137 17.42 -1.40 -27.88
CA ILE A 137 17.37 -2.73 -27.27
C ILE A 137 18.73 -2.98 -26.62
N PHE A 138 18.76 -3.04 -25.29
CA PHE A 138 19.95 -3.42 -24.53
C PHE A 138 20.07 -4.95 -24.56
N ASP A 139 21.09 -5.45 -25.27
CA ASP A 139 21.41 -6.88 -25.34
C ASP A 139 22.82 -7.14 -24.77
N PRO A 140 22.94 -7.68 -23.54
CA PRO A 140 24.23 -8.01 -22.91
C PRO A 140 25.03 -9.07 -23.66
N SER A 141 24.38 -9.87 -24.51
CA SER A 141 25.02 -10.93 -25.30
C SER A 141 25.64 -10.39 -26.59
N ASP A 142 25.34 -9.15 -26.97
CA ASP A 142 25.85 -8.51 -28.18
C ASP A 142 27.40 -8.48 -28.16
N ALA A 143 28.00 -8.86 -29.30
CA ALA A 143 29.45 -8.95 -29.45
C ALA A 143 30.19 -7.64 -29.11
N ARG A 144 29.52 -6.48 -29.25
CA ARG A 144 30.07 -5.17 -28.89
C ARG A 144 30.37 -5.05 -27.39
N PHE A 145 29.63 -5.75 -26.53
CA PHE A 145 29.89 -5.81 -25.09
C PHE A 145 30.93 -6.87 -24.71
N GLY A 146 31.42 -7.68 -25.65
CA GLY A 146 32.39 -8.74 -25.37
C GLY A 146 33.63 -8.25 -24.62
N LYS A 147 34.13 -7.06 -24.97
CA LYS A 147 35.29 -6.44 -24.30
C LYS A 147 35.04 -6.08 -22.84
N VAL A 148 33.80 -5.80 -22.43
CA VAL A 148 33.45 -5.47 -21.04
C VAL A 148 33.73 -6.65 -20.11
N TYR A 149 33.62 -7.87 -20.62
CA TYR A 149 33.83 -9.09 -19.85
C TYR A 149 35.27 -9.62 -19.91
N THR A 150 36.02 -9.30 -20.98
CA THR A 150 37.33 -9.88 -21.24
C THR A 150 38.50 -8.91 -21.00
N ASP A 151 38.29 -7.61 -21.20
CA ASP A 151 39.34 -6.59 -21.10
C ASP A 151 39.23 -5.80 -19.79
N PRO A 152 40.25 -5.85 -18.90
CA PRO A 152 40.25 -5.11 -17.65
C PRO A 152 40.04 -3.59 -17.80
N ASN A 153 40.40 -3.01 -18.95
CA ASN A 153 40.22 -1.58 -19.19
C ASN A 153 38.75 -1.16 -19.42
N PHE A 154 37.88 -2.13 -19.72
CA PHE A 154 36.44 -1.90 -19.94
C PHE A 154 35.59 -2.54 -18.83
N PHE A 155 36.21 -3.00 -17.74
CA PHE A 155 35.54 -3.64 -16.63
C PHE A 155 34.59 -2.67 -15.91
N ILE A 156 33.35 -3.09 -15.71
CA ILE A 156 32.34 -2.33 -14.96
C ILE A 156 32.24 -2.93 -13.55
N ASP A 157 32.52 -2.11 -12.54
CA ASP A 157 32.32 -2.50 -11.15
C ASP A 157 30.83 -2.44 -10.78
N ALA A 158 30.16 -3.58 -10.92
CA ALA A 158 28.75 -3.74 -10.56
C ALA A 158 28.49 -3.64 -9.04
N SER A 159 29.52 -3.64 -8.18
CA SER A 159 29.37 -3.46 -6.74
C SER A 159 29.27 -1.99 -6.31
N HIS A 160 29.53 -1.05 -7.23
CA HIS A 160 29.47 0.37 -6.94
C HIS A 160 28.04 0.82 -6.58
N PRO A 161 27.85 1.68 -5.54
CA PRO A 161 26.52 2.07 -5.05
C PRO A 161 25.60 2.70 -6.11
N LEU A 162 26.17 3.37 -7.12
CA LEU A 162 25.42 3.99 -8.21
C LEU A 162 24.79 2.99 -9.20
N TYR A 163 25.26 1.74 -9.21
CA TYR A 163 24.71 0.66 -10.03
C TYR A 163 23.82 -0.29 -9.22
N ARG A 164 23.70 -0.06 -7.92
CA ARG A 164 22.84 -0.81 -7.01
C ARG A 164 21.37 -0.62 -7.43
N ASN A 165 20.69 -1.72 -7.75
CA ASN A 165 19.30 -1.78 -8.24
C ASN A 165 19.09 -1.30 -9.69
N ASN A 166 20.12 -1.35 -10.55
CA ASN A 166 19.95 -1.15 -11.99
C ASN A 166 19.78 -2.49 -12.69
N SER A 167 18.63 -2.71 -13.34
CA SER A 167 18.32 -3.94 -14.08
C SER A 167 19.36 -4.26 -15.17
N GLY A 168 19.94 -3.24 -15.82
CA GLY A 168 21.00 -3.44 -16.81
C GLY A 168 22.31 -3.95 -16.19
N ALA A 169 22.64 -3.49 -14.97
CA ALA A 169 23.81 -3.98 -14.26
C ALA A 169 23.61 -5.44 -13.81
N GLU A 170 22.41 -5.80 -13.36
CA GLU A 170 22.05 -7.19 -13.03
C GLU A 170 22.18 -8.11 -14.25
N MET A 171 21.67 -7.69 -15.41
CA MET A 171 21.78 -8.42 -16.68
C MET A 171 23.25 -8.63 -17.11
N MET A 172 24.11 -7.62 -16.96
CA MET A 172 25.54 -7.74 -17.28
C MET A 172 26.27 -8.70 -16.32
N VAL A 173 25.92 -8.69 -15.03
CA VAL A 173 26.50 -9.62 -14.03
C VAL A 173 26.09 -11.07 -14.34
N GLU A 174 24.85 -11.30 -14.74
CA GLU A 174 24.35 -12.62 -15.11
C GLU A 174 25.07 -13.17 -16.35
N GLU A 175 25.22 -12.35 -17.39
CA GLU A 175 25.96 -12.73 -18.61
C GLU A 175 27.46 -12.95 -18.35
N MET A 176 28.08 -12.14 -17.47
CA MET A 176 29.46 -12.37 -17.03
C MET A 176 29.62 -13.72 -16.33
N LYS A 177 28.67 -14.09 -15.47
CA LYS A 177 28.67 -15.40 -14.79
C LYS A 177 28.50 -16.54 -15.79
N ARG A 178 27.62 -16.38 -16.79
CA ARG A 178 27.39 -17.38 -17.84
C ARG A 178 28.69 -17.68 -18.60
N ARG A 179 29.40 -16.64 -19.04
CA ARG A 179 30.67 -16.77 -19.80
C ARG A 179 31.82 -17.36 -18.99
N ASN A 180 31.81 -17.19 -17.67
CA ASN A 180 32.83 -17.77 -16.80
C ASN A 180 32.53 -19.22 -16.39
N MET A 181 31.32 -19.72 -16.67
CA MET A 181 30.90 -21.11 -16.44
C MET A 181 30.99 -21.98 -17.70
N GLU A 182 31.08 -21.39 -18.89
CA GLU A 182 31.44 -22.04 -20.16
C GLU A 182 32.96 -22.21 -20.29
#